data_AF-A0A4C1W8Y5-F1
#
_entry.id   AF-A0A4C1W8Y5-F1
#
_cell.length_a   1.000
_cell.length_b   1.000
_cell.length_c   1.000
_cell.angle_alpha   90.00
_cell.angle_beta   90.00
_cell.angle_gamma   90.00
#
_symmetry.space_group_name_H-M   'P 1'
#
loop_
_entity.id
_entity.type
_entity.pdbx_description
1 polymer ?
#
loop_
_entity_poly.entity_id
_entity_poly.type
_entity_poly.pdbx_seq_one_letter_code
_entity_poly.pdbx_strand_id
1 'polypeptide(L)'
;MLNVKRSDRVKNHTIRKKTNVIDITSKIRRLKWQWARHMIRGEEKWSKIVTRWYPREGKRKRGRPEKKWDDDIRQVAGVTWNRVGQDRREWKRPFGWRLGEVGGRLCRLANRPTKSYQILENRLRLV
;
A
#
# COMPACT_ATOMS: atom_id res chain seq x y z
N MET A 1 6.87 29.30 12.47
CA MET A 1 7.13 29.03 11.03
C MET A 1 8.63 29.06 10.80
N LEU A 2 9.17 28.27 9.86
CA LEU A 2 10.59 28.33 9.50
C LEU A 2 10.84 29.63 8.72
N ASN A 3 11.64 30.55 9.26
CA ASN A 3 12.03 31.80 8.59
C ASN A 3 13.07 31.54 7.49
N VAL A 4 12.69 30.78 6.46
CA VAL A 4 13.57 30.35 5.37
C VAL A 4 13.09 30.99 4.07
N LYS A 5 14.00 31.66 3.37
CA LYS A 5 13.74 32.33 2.09
C LYS A 5 14.24 31.46 0.93
N ARG A 6 13.72 31.69 -0.28
CA ARG A 6 14.19 30.99 -1.49
C ARG A 6 15.68 31.24 -1.79
N SER A 7 16.20 32.40 -1.39
CA SER A 7 17.61 32.81 -1.50
C SER A 7 18.57 31.87 -0.75
N ASP A 8 18.10 31.28 0.36
CA ASP A 8 18.95 30.50 1.26
C ASP A 8 19.31 29.12 0.65
N ARG A 9 18.67 28.75 -0.46
CA ARG A 9 18.87 27.49 -1.22
C ARG A 9 18.93 26.25 -0.32
N VAL A 10 18.15 26.27 0.77
CA VAL A 10 18.13 25.18 1.76
C VAL A 10 17.53 23.92 1.14
N LYS A 11 18.25 22.81 1.27
CA LYS A 11 17.81 21.52 0.74
C LYS A 11 16.59 21.00 1.51
N ASN A 12 15.66 20.37 0.80
CA ASN A 12 14.39 19.87 1.37
C ASN A 12 14.60 18.88 2.53
N HIS A 13 15.63 18.02 2.47
CA HIS A 13 15.92 17.10 3.57
C HIS A 13 16.23 17.81 4.89
N THR A 14 16.86 18.98 4.85
CA THR A 14 17.18 19.80 6.03
C THR A 14 15.91 20.39 6.64
N ILE A 15 14.99 20.85 5.79
CA ILE A 15 13.69 21.37 6.20
C ILE A 15 12.88 20.26 6.88
N ARG A 16 12.81 19.07 6.25
CA ARG A 16 12.06 17.92 6.78
C ARG A 16 12.61 17.41 8.11
N LYS A 17 13.92 17.47 8.32
CA LYS A 17 14.55 17.17 9.63
C LYS A 17 14.10 18.16 10.71
N LYS A 18 14.03 19.46 10.39
CA LYS A 18 13.62 20.49 11.35
C LYS A 18 12.13 20.45 11.68
N THR A 19 11.27 20.12 10.72
CA THR A 19 9.81 20.06 10.93
C THR A 19 9.32 18.69 11.39
N ASN A 20 10.18 17.69 11.52
CA ASN A 20 9.81 16.31 11.85
C ASN A 20 8.68 15.76 10.95
N VAL A 21 8.64 16.19 9.68
CA VAL A 21 7.57 15.79 8.74
C VAL A 21 7.75 14.34 8.35
N ILE A 22 6.78 13.52 8.75
CA ILE A 22 6.70 12.11 8.40
C ILE A 22 6.58 11.97 6.88
N ASP A 23 7.31 11.01 6.33
CA ASP A 23 7.23 10.73 4.91
C ASP A 23 5.87 10.17 4.49
N ILE A 24 5.33 10.71 3.39
CA ILE A 24 4.02 10.33 2.87
C ILE A 24 4.02 8.85 2.49
N THR A 25 5.12 8.34 1.93
CA THR A 25 5.27 6.92 1.60
C THR A 25 5.14 6.04 2.86
N SER A 26 5.69 6.48 3.99
CA SER A 26 5.55 5.78 5.27
C SER A 26 4.10 5.78 5.76
N LYS A 27 3.40 6.91 5.61
CA LYS A 27 1.96 7.03 5.96
C LYS A 27 1.10 6.12 5.09
N ILE A 28 1.34 6.09 3.78
CA ILE A 28 0.63 5.21 2.83
C ILE A 28 0.85 3.75 3.18
N ARG A 29 2.10 3.33 3.45
CA ARG A 29 2.42 1.94 3.84
C ARG A 29 1.68 1.54 5.12
N ARG A 30 1.63 2.42 6.12
CA ARG A 30 0.89 2.18 7.36
C ARG A 30 -0.61 2.03 7.14
N LEU A 31 -1.23 2.93 6.37
CA LEU A 31 -2.66 2.83 6.05
C LEU A 31 -2.98 1.54 5.29
N LYS A 32 -2.14 1.18 4.32
CA LYS A 32 -2.24 -0.08 3.57
C LYS A 32 -2.15 -1.30 4.49
N TRP A 33 -1.23 -1.29 5.45
CA TRP A 33 -1.07 -2.35 6.45
C TRP A 33 -2.28 -2.48 7.39
N GLN A 34 -2.87 -1.35 7.79
CA GLN A 34 -4.08 -1.32 8.60
C GLN A 34 -5.29 -1.85 7.82
N TRP A 35 -5.43 -1.46 6.55
CA TRP A 35 -6.51 -1.95 5.69
C TRP A 35 -6.40 -3.46 5.45
N ALA A 36 -5.19 -3.97 5.18
CA ALA A 36 -4.95 -5.40 5.04
C ALA A 36 -5.34 -6.19 6.31
N ARG A 37 -5.07 -5.65 7.50
CA ARG A 37 -5.54 -6.24 8.77
C ARG A 37 -7.06 -6.32 8.82
N HIS A 38 -7.73 -5.22 8.47
CA HIS A 38 -9.18 -5.14 8.47
C HIS A 38 -9.77 -6.17 7.50
N MET A 39 -9.22 -6.30 6.30
CA MET A 39 -9.68 -7.24 5.29
C MET A 39 -9.54 -8.72 5.71
N ILE A 40 -8.43 -9.09 6.37
CA ILE A 40 -8.21 -10.48 6.83
C ILE A 40 -9.22 -10.88 7.90
N ARG A 41 -9.52 -9.97 8.83
CA ARG A 41 -10.33 -10.22 10.02
C ARG A 41 -11.79 -9.84 9.86
N GLY A 42 -12.09 -8.94 8.92
CA GLY A 42 -13.44 -8.52 8.61
C GLY A 42 -14.23 -9.68 8.03
N GLU A 43 -15.54 -9.65 8.24
CA GLU A 43 -16.47 -10.63 7.69
C GLU A 43 -16.81 -10.37 6.22
N GLU A 44 -16.27 -9.28 5.65
CA GLU A 44 -16.58 -8.84 4.29
C GLU A 44 -16.09 -9.85 3.25
N LYS A 45 -17.04 -10.69 2.79
CA LYS A 45 -16.82 -11.78 1.84
C LYS A 45 -16.30 -11.24 0.50
N TRP A 46 -16.81 -10.10 0.05
CA TRP A 46 -16.44 -9.49 -1.23
C TRP A 46 -14.97 -9.05 -1.28
N SER A 47 -14.48 -8.35 -0.25
CA SER A 47 -13.07 -7.92 -0.17
C SER A 47 -12.09 -9.09 -0.22
N LYS A 48 -12.43 -10.22 0.40
CA LYS A 48 -11.64 -11.46 0.35
C LYS A 48 -11.67 -12.11 -1.03
N ILE A 49 -12.84 -12.15 -1.68
CA ILE A 49 -13.02 -12.71 -3.03
C ILE A 49 -12.22 -11.90 -4.04
N VAL A 50 -12.41 -10.58 -4.10
CA VAL A 50 -11.74 -9.68 -5.05
C VAL A 50 -10.21 -9.75 -4.92
N THR A 51 -9.71 -9.81 -3.69
CA THR A 51 -8.26 -9.87 -3.44
C THR A 51 -7.65 -11.20 -3.85
N ARG A 52 -8.37 -12.32 -3.66
CA ARG A 52 -7.91 -13.65 -4.06
C ARG A 52 -8.17 -13.94 -5.54
N TRP A 53 -9.00 -13.15 -6.19
CA TRP A 53 -9.40 -13.38 -7.56
C TRP A 53 -8.19 -13.28 -8.49
N TYR A 54 -7.93 -14.38 -9.18
CA TYR A 54 -6.90 -14.47 -10.21
C TYR A 54 -7.60 -14.87 -11.52
N PRO A 55 -7.66 -13.99 -12.53
CA PRO A 55 -8.20 -14.35 -13.83
C PRO A 55 -7.31 -15.44 -14.43
N ARG A 56 -7.84 -16.68 -14.48
CA ARG A 56 -7.17 -17.82 -15.11
C ARG A 56 -7.24 -17.75 -16.64
N GLU A 57 -8.20 -17.02 -17.16
CA GLU A 57 -8.44 -16.87 -18.59
C GLU A 57 -7.70 -15.64 -19.11
N GLY A 58 -6.75 -15.87 -20.03
CA GLY A 58 -5.99 -14.83 -20.70
C GLY A 58 -4.55 -15.23 -20.99
N LYS A 59 -4.03 -14.85 -22.16
CA LYS A 59 -2.61 -15.02 -22.49
C LYS A 59 -1.78 -14.06 -21.63
N ARG A 60 -0.75 -14.58 -20.95
CA ARG A 60 0.18 -13.76 -20.17
C ARG A 60 0.88 -12.77 -21.12
N LYS A 61 0.86 -11.47 -20.80
CA LYS A 61 1.61 -10.47 -21.57
C LYS A 61 3.11 -10.78 -21.51
N ARG A 62 3.83 -10.55 -22.61
CA ARG A 62 5.29 -10.62 -22.63
C ARG A 62 5.88 -9.50 -21.75
N GLY A 63 6.87 -9.82 -20.92
CA GLY A 63 7.55 -8.87 -20.04
C GLY A 63 7.32 -9.10 -18.54
N ARG A 64 7.84 -8.18 -17.71
CA ARG A 64 7.72 -8.24 -16.26
C ARG A 64 6.27 -7.97 -15.83
N PRO A 65 5.65 -8.84 -15.01
CA PRO A 65 4.34 -8.57 -14.45
C PRO A 65 4.32 -7.28 -13.64
N GLU A 66 3.21 -6.56 -13.70
CA GLU A 66 2.97 -5.43 -12.81
C GLU A 66 2.95 -5.89 -11.35
N LYS A 67 3.46 -5.03 -10.46
CA LYS A 67 3.44 -5.30 -9.03
C LYS A 67 2.00 -5.26 -8.54
N LYS A 68 1.58 -6.33 -7.88
CA LYS A 68 0.23 -6.43 -7.31
C LYS A 68 0.15 -5.67 -6.00
N TRP A 69 -1.07 -5.32 -5.60
CA TRP A 69 -1.31 -4.65 -4.33
C TRP A 69 -0.77 -5.46 -3.13
N ASP A 70 -0.93 -6.78 -3.14
CA ASP A 70 -0.52 -7.68 -2.05
C ASP A 70 0.99 -7.93 -1.99
N ASP A 71 1.74 -7.61 -3.05
CA ASP A 71 3.19 -7.85 -3.09
C ASP A 71 3.96 -7.01 -2.06
N ASP A 72 3.50 -5.79 -1.77
CA ASP A 72 4.10 -4.97 -0.68
C ASP A 72 3.90 -5.60 0.70
N ILE A 73 2.77 -6.31 0.88
CA ILE A 73 2.45 -6.97 2.15
C ILE A 73 3.22 -8.29 2.25
N ARG A 74 3.31 -9.05 1.15
CA ARG A 74 4.14 -10.26 1.05
C ARG A 74 5.62 -9.96 1.31
N GLN A 75 6.11 -8.81 0.88
CA GLN A 75 7.49 -8.42 1.13
C GLN A 75 7.80 -8.27 2.63
N VAL A 76 6.80 -7.93 3.44
CA VAL A 76 6.98 -7.63 4.87
C VAL A 76 6.55 -8.79 5.77
N ALA A 77 5.41 -9.44 5.50
CA ALA A 77 4.87 -10.55 6.29
C ALA A 77 5.06 -11.94 5.63
N GLY A 78 5.71 -12.00 4.48
CA GLY A 78 5.92 -13.24 3.73
C GLY A 78 4.69 -13.73 2.98
N VAL A 79 4.82 -14.91 2.35
CA VAL A 79 3.77 -15.50 1.50
C VAL A 79 2.52 -15.88 2.32
N THR A 80 2.70 -16.26 3.58
CA THR A 80 1.65 -16.70 4.51
C THR A 80 1.01 -15.56 5.30
N TRP A 81 1.15 -14.30 4.85
CA TRP A 81 0.62 -13.11 5.53
C TRP A 81 -0.87 -13.18 5.87
N ASN A 82 -1.69 -13.89 5.08
CA ASN A 82 -3.10 -14.13 5.37
C ASN A 82 -3.34 -14.88 6.69
N ARG A 83 -2.43 -15.81 7.06
CA ARG A 83 -2.47 -16.56 8.32
C ARG A 83 -1.89 -15.73 9.46
N VAL A 84 -0.72 -15.13 9.22
CA VAL A 84 -0.03 -14.27 10.20
C VAL A 84 -0.90 -13.09 10.63
N GLY A 85 -1.67 -12.52 9.70
CA GLY A 85 -2.56 -11.39 9.97
C GLY A 85 -3.77 -11.69 10.82
N GLN A 86 -4.08 -12.97 11.10
CA GLN A 86 -5.07 -13.35 12.09
C GLN A 86 -4.58 -13.01 13.51
N ASP A 87 -3.29 -13.26 13.81
CA ASP A 87 -2.71 -12.90 15.09
C ASP A 87 -2.44 -11.38 15.17
N ARG A 88 -2.97 -10.72 16.21
CA ARG A 88 -2.80 -9.28 16.44
C ARG A 88 -1.38 -8.90 16.83
N ARG A 89 -0.67 -9.78 17.54
CA ARG A 89 0.69 -9.54 18.00
C ARG A 89 1.65 -9.63 16.82
N GLU A 90 1.60 -10.73 16.07
CA GLU A 90 2.42 -10.93 14.88
C GLU A 90 2.21 -9.83 13.83
N TRP A 91 0.96 -9.44 13.55
CA TRP A 91 0.68 -8.39 12.57
C TRP A 91 1.24 -7.00 12.95
N LYS A 92 1.49 -6.77 14.24
CA LYS A 92 2.09 -5.51 14.73
C LYS A 92 3.62 -5.55 14.78
N ARG A 93 4.26 -6.71 14.65
CA ARG A 93 5.72 -6.83 14.73
C ARG A 93 6.48 -6.11 13.60
N PRO A 94 6.09 -6.24 12.31
CA PRO A 94 6.88 -5.70 11.21
C PRO A 94 6.87 -4.17 11.16
N PHE A 95 5.75 -3.58 11.60
CA PHE A 95 5.66 -2.16 11.91
C PHE A 95 5.81 -1.98 13.41
N GLY A 96 7.03 -2.17 13.92
CA GLY A 96 7.38 -1.63 15.22
C GLY A 96 6.95 -0.17 15.23
N TRP A 97 6.05 0.23 16.13
CA TRP A 97 5.51 1.58 16.23
C TRP A 97 6.56 2.62 16.69
N ARG A 98 7.84 2.28 16.54
CA ARG A 98 8.99 3.11 16.84
C ARG A 98 9.39 3.82 15.54
N LEU A 99 9.25 5.13 15.58
CA LEU A 99 9.57 6.10 14.54
C LEU A 99 10.89 5.80 13.80
N GLY A 100 10.88 6.16 12.52
CA GLY A 100 12.10 6.47 11.77
C GLY A 100 12.73 5.28 11.07
N GLU A 101 13.05 5.48 9.80
CA GLU A 101 14.08 4.71 9.09
C GLU A 101 13.70 3.31 8.57
N VAL A 102 13.02 3.29 7.41
CA VAL A 102 13.56 2.49 6.28
C VAL A 102 13.15 3.10 4.94
N GLY A 103 14.17 3.59 4.25
CA GLY A 103 14.07 4.31 2.99
C GLY A 103 13.56 3.49 1.81
N GLY A 104 13.03 4.22 0.85
CA GLY A 104 13.53 4.14 -0.52
C GLY A 104 13.33 2.82 -1.27
N ARG A 105 12.11 2.61 -1.76
CA ARG A 105 11.77 2.36 -3.16
C ARG A 105 10.30 1.94 -3.24
N LEU A 106 9.67 2.34 -4.34
CA LEU A 106 8.26 2.18 -4.68
C LEU A 106 7.28 3.13 -3.98
N CYS A 107 6.88 4.15 -4.74
CA CYS A 107 5.49 4.54 -4.95
C CYS A 107 5.48 5.46 -6.19
N ARG A 108 5.17 4.94 -7.38
CA ARG A 108 4.83 5.77 -8.56
C ARG A 108 3.38 5.61 -9.03
N LEU A 109 2.53 4.90 -8.28
CA LEU A 109 1.16 4.56 -8.74
C LEU A 109 0.11 4.62 -7.62
N ALA A 110 0.23 5.56 -6.68
CA ALA A 110 -0.89 5.91 -5.81
C ALA A 110 -1.75 6.96 -6.54
N ASN A 111 -2.61 6.47 -7.44
CA ASN A 111 -3.73 7.14 -8.15
C ASN A 111 -3.76 6.80 -9.65
N ARG A 112 -4.03 5.53 -9.98
CA ARG A 112 -4.77 5.23 -11.21
C ARG A 112 -6.02 4.46 -10.81
N PRO A 113 -7.23 4.90 -11.19
CA PRO A 113 -8.40 4.03 -11.12
C PRO A 113 -8.10 2.83 -12.01
N THR A 114 -7.99 1.64 -11.39
CA THR A 114 -7.77 0.40 -12.12
C THR A 114 -9.00 0.13 -12.96
N LYS A 115 -8.81 -0.12 -14.27
CA LYS A 115 -9.87 -0.44 -15.25
C LYS A 115 -10.81 -1.59 -14.83
N SER A 116 -10.47 -2.34 -13.79
CA SER A 116 -11.33 -3.34 -13.15
C SER A 116 -12.60 -2.75 -12.53
N TYR A 117 -12.57 -1.51 -12.03
CA TYR A 117 -13.77 -0.85 -11.49
C TYR A 117 -14.71 -0.35 -12.60
N GLN A 118 -14.18 0.12 -13.72
CA GLN A 118 -14.99 0.52 -14.88
C GLN A 118 -15.75 -0.65 -15.52
N ILE A 119 -15.15 -1.86 -15.55
CA ILE A 119 -15.80 -3.03 -16.17
C ILE A 119 -16.95 -3.57 -15.30
N LEU A 120 -16.86 -3.42 -13.97
CA LEU A 120 -17.94 -3.79 -13.05
C LEU A 120 -19.07 -2.75 -13.05
N GLU A 121 -18.76 -1.45 -13.11
CA GLU A 121 -19.79 -0.39 -13.22
C GLU A 121 -20.57 -0.46 -14.54
N ASN A 122 -19.91 -0.78 -15.66
CA ASN A 122 -20.58 -0.90 -16.96
C ASN A 122 -21.53 -2.10 -17.05
N ARG A 123 -21.40 -3.10 -16.17
CA ARG A 123 -22.27 -4.29 -16.15
C ARG A 123 -23.48 -4.15 -15.21
N LEU A 124 -23.44 -3.23 -14.26
CA LEU A 124 -24.55 -2.91 -13.35
C LEU A 124 -25.50 -1.83 -13.88
N ARG A 125 -25.17 -1.17 -15.00
CA ARG A 125 -26.04 -0.21 -15.71
C ARG A 125 -26.86 -0.81 -16.87
N LEU A 126 -26.65 -2.09 -17.17
CA LEU A 126 -27.34 -2.81 -18.25
C LEU A 126 -28.35 -3.86 -17.73
N VAL A 127 -28.79 -3.70 -16.47
CA VAL A 127 -29.94 -4.39 -15.87
C VAL A 127 -30.93 -3.32 -15.44
#